data_AF-A0A973ZAZ9-F1
#
_entry.id   AF-A0A973ZAZ9-F1
#
_cell.length_a   1.000
_cell.length_b   1.000
_cell.length_c   1.000
_cell.angle_alpha   90.00
_cell.angle_beta   90.00
_cell.angle_gamma   90.00
#
_symmetry.space_group_name_H-M   'P 1'
#
loop_
_entity.id
_entity.type
_entity.pdbx_description
1 polymer ?
#
loop_
_entity_poly.entity_id
_entity_poly.type
_entity_poly.pdbx_seq_one_letter_code
_entity_poly.pdbx_strand_id
1 'polypeptide(L)'
;MSARITDPEQLKELLGIPFTPEQTACIIAPPAPQVIVAGAGSGKTTVMAARVVWLVGTGQVAPEQVLGLTFTNKAAGELAERVRKALVKAGVTDPDVIDPDNPPGEPVISTYHAFAGRLLTDHGLRIGLEPTSRLLADATRYQLAARVLREAPGPYPALTRSFADLVSDLLALDAELAEHLVRPEALRAYDAELLLTLQGTKLSNADLRKVPETAAARRELAELVVRYRAAKRERDLLDFGDQIALSARLAGIPEVGGILRNEFRVVLLDEYQDTSVAQRVLLAGLFGGGTGHPVTAVGDPCQAIYGWRGASVANLDDFPEHFAHADGRPSARQALSENRRSGGRLLDLANGLAEPLRAMHAGVEALRPAPGAERDGTVRCALLPTHAEEMDWIADSIAHLVNTGKAPGEIAVLCRTATDFAEIQGALVARDVPVEVVGLSGLLHLPEIADLVAVCEVLQDPGANASLVRLLTGPRWRIGSRDLALLGRRAR
;
A
#
# COMPACT_ATOMS: atom_id res chain seq x y z
N MET A 1 -7.25 -28.20 21.85
CA MET A 1 -8.54 -27.53 22.16
C MET A 1 -9.67 -28.45 21.71
N SER A 2 -10.80 -28.47 22.42
CA SER A 2 -12.02 -29.16 21.94
C SER A 2 -12.59 -28.38 20.75
N ALA A 3 -12.89 -29.06 19.63
CA ALA A 3 -13.47 -28.43 18.45
C ALA A 3 -14.87 -27.88 18.78
N ARG A 4 -15.06 -26.58 18.55
CA ARG A 4 -16.33 -25.86 18.76
C ARG A 4 -17.14 -25.70 17.48
N ILE A 5 -16.48 -25.88 16.34
CA ILE A 5 -17.07 -25.90 15.02
C ILE A 5 -16.71 -27.25 14.39
N THR A 6 -17.69 -27.94 13.84
CA THR A 6 -17.52 -29.25 13.17
C THR A 6 -18.09 -29.27 11.76
N ASP A 7 -18.97 -28.31 11.42
CA ASP A 7 -19.65 -28.24 10.13
C ASP A 7 -19.70 -26.79 9.59
N PRO A 8 -19.62 -26.57 8.26
CA PRO A 8 -19.63 -25.23 7.68
C PRO A 8 -20.93 -24.45 7.91
N GLU A 9 -22.09 -25.09 8.13
CA GLU A 9 -23.34 -24.39 8.44
C GLU A 9 -23.28 -23.71 9.80
N GLN A 10 -22.61 -24.32 10.79
CA GLN A 10 -22.38 -23.69 12.09
C GLN A 10 -21.57 -22.39 11.94
N LEU A 11 -20.60 -22.36 11.03
CA LEU A 11 -19.82 -21.16 10.75
C LEU A 11 -20.69 -20.07 10.10
N LYS A 12 -21.59 -20.44 9.18
CA LYS A 12 -22.55 -19.50 8.56
C LYS A 12 -23.48 -18.90 9.60
N GLU A 13 -24.07 -19.72 10.47
CA GLU A 13 -24.94 -19.27 11.56
C GLU A 13 -24.21 -18.35 12.55
N LEU A 14 -23.00 -18.77 12.94
CA LEU A 14 -22.16 -18.03 13.87
C LEU A 14 -21.76 -16.67 13.31
N LEU A 15 -21.37 -16.58 12.05
CA LEU A 15 -20.98 -15.30 11.45
C LEU A 15 -22.18 -14.50 10.94
N GLY A 16 -23.35 -15.14 10.76
CA GLY A 16 -24.52 -14.53 10.12
C GLY A 16 -24.27 -14.20 8.65
N ILE A 17 -23.39 -14.94 7.98
CA ILE A 17 -22.97 -14.68 6.60
C ILE A 17 -23.31 -15.89 5.73
N PRO A 18 -24.15 -15.73 4.69
CA PRO A 18 -24.44 -16.80 3.75
C PRO A 18 -23.30 -16.94 2.73
N PHE A 19 -22.25 -17.68 3.09
CA PHE A 19 -21.11 -17.92 2.20
C PHE A 19 -21.55 -18.64 0.91
N THR A 20 -21.02 -18.22 -0.25
CA THR A 20 -21.20 -18.97 -1.50
C THR A 20 -20.52 -20.35 -1.40
N PRO A 21 -20.83 -21.28 -2.31
CA PRO A 21 -20.04 -22.50 -2.46
C PRO A 21 -18.54 -22.22 -2.67
N GLU A 22 -18.19 -21.23 -3.50
CA GLU A 22 -16.80 -20.81 -3.76
C GLU A 22 -16.09 -20.33 -2.48
N GLN A 23 -16.77 -19.45 -1.72
CA GLN A 23 -16.26 -18.95 -0.44
C GLN A 23 -16.11 -20.06 0.59
N THR A 24 -17.11 -20.94 0.69
CA THR A 24 -17.11 -22.07 1.62
C THR A 24 -15.93 -22.99 1.33
N ALA A 25 -15.68 -23.33 0.06
CA ALA A 25 -14.55 -24.16 -0.36
C ALA A 25 -13.20 -23.55 0.05
N CYS A 26 -13.02 -22.23 -0.14
CA CYS A 26 -11.81 -21.52 0.28
C CYS A 26 -11.63 -21.53 1.81
N ILE A 27 -12.72 -21.30 2.55
CA ILE A 27 -12.72 -21.24 4.02
C ILE A 27 -12.31 -22.59 4.62
N ILE A 28 -12.90 -23.68 4.13
CA ILE A 28 -12.74 -25.01 4.74
C ILE A 28 -11.57 -25.81 4.17
N ALA A 29 -10.89 -25.28 3.14
CA ALA A 29 -9.73 -25.92 2.52
C ALA A 29 -8.69 -26.35 3.57
N PRO A 30 -8.06 -27.52 3.42
CA PRO A 30 -7.13 -28.06 4.40
C PRO A 30 -5.95 -27.09 4.65
N PRO A 31 -5.24 -27.21 5.80
CA PRO A 31 -4.04 -26.43 6.07
C PRO A 31 -2.92 -26.79 5.10
N ALA A 32 -2.88 -26.07 3.98
CA ALA A 32 -1.89 -26.19 2.92
C ALA A 32 -1.76 -24.84 2.20
N PRO A 33 -0.66 -24.62 1.46
CA PRO A 33 -0.53 -23.44 0.62
C PRO A 33 -1.68 -23.33 -0.38
N GLN A 34 -2.23 -22.13 -0.53
CA GLN A 34 -3.26 -21.81 -1.53
C GLN A 34 -3.28 -20.32 -1.89
N VAL A 35 -3.70 -20.02 -3.12
CA VAL A 35 -4.00 -18.66 -3.57
C VAL A 35 -5.47 -18.55 -3.97
N ILE A 36 -6.12 -17.50 -3.49
CA ILE A 36 -7.51 -17.16 -3.79
C ILE A 36 -7.51 -15.91 -4.66
N VAL A 37 -7.84 -16.11 -5.95
CA VAL A 37 -8.01 -15.03 -6.92
C VAL A 37 -9.42 -14.47 -6.78
N ALA A 38 -9.52 -13.24 -6.28
CA ALA A 38 -10.77 -12.70 -5.81
C ALA A 38 -10.92 -11.23 -6.22
N GLY A 39 -11.78 -10.99 -7.21
CA GLY A 39 -12.02 -9.64 -7.71
C GLY A 39 -12.73 -8.73 -6.72
N ALA A 40 -12.98 -7.49 -7.12
CA ALA A 40 -13.58 -6.50 -6.23
C ALA A 40 -14.95 -6.98 -5.78
N GLY A 41 -15.30 -6.77 -4.51
CA GLY A 41 -16.63 -7.09 -3.99
C GLY A 41 -16.98 -8.58 -3.86
N SER A 42 -16.03 -9.50 -4.09
CA SER A 42 -16.26 -10.96 -3.94
C SER A 42 -16.11 -11.48 -2.50
N GLY A 43 -15.73 -10.60 -1.56
CA GLY A 43 -15.64 -10.92 -0.14
C GLY A 43 -14.27 -11.44 0.32
N LYS A 44 -13.17 -11.04 -0.32
CA LYS A 44 -11.76 -11.30 0.09
C LYS A 44 -11.55 -11.35 1.61
N THR A 45 -11.69 -10.20 2.26
CA THR A 45 -11.48 -10.02 3.71
C THR A 45 -12.47 -10.84 4.54
N THR A 46 -13.70 -11.04 4.04
CA THR A 46 -14.72 -11.88 4.69
C THR A 46 -14.31 -13.35 4.69
N VAL A 47 -13.79 -13.87 3.57
CA VAL A 47 -13.25 -15.23 3.45
C VAL A 47 -12.02 -15.41 4.32
N MET A 48 -11.10 -14.45 4.35
CA MET A 48 -9.91 -14.51 5.21
C MET A 48 -10.29 -14.62 6.68
N ALA A 49 -11.17 -13.74 7.16
CA ALA A 49 -11.61 -13.77 8.56
C ALA A 49 -12.33 -15.08 8.90
N ALA A 50 -13.24 -15.53 8.04
CA ALA A 50 -13.98 -16.79 8.23
C ALA A 50 -13.05 -18.01 8.23
N ARG A 51 -11.98 -18.00 7.41
CA ARG A 51 -10.95 -19.05 7.41
C ARG A 51 -10.19 -19.12 8.74
N VAL A 52 -9.83 -17.99 9.34
CA VAL A 52 -9.21 -17.97 10.67
C VAL A 52 -10.14 -18.60 11.70
N VAL A 53 -11.41 -18.20 11.71
CA VAL A 53 -12.43 -18.72 12.64
C VAL A 53 -12.64 -20.21 12.43
N TRP A 54 -12.65 -20.69 11.19
CA TRP A 54 -12.75 -22.11 10.89
C TRP A 54 -11.57 -22.91 11.44
N LEU A 55 -10.33 -22.49 11.13
CA LEU A 55 -9.12 -23.21 11.53
C LEU A 55 -8.95 -23.27 13.05
N VAL A 56 -9.26 -22.16 13.73
CA VAL A 56 -9.21 -22.09 15.19
C VAL A 56 -10.41 -22.81 15.83
N GLY A 57 -11.62 -22.58 15.33
CA GLY A 57 -12.85 -23.15 15.89
C GLY A 57 -12.95 -24.67 15.74
N THR A 58 -12.35 -25.24 14.69
CA THR A 58 -12.21 -26.69 14.50
C THR A 58 -11.05 -27.29 15.30
N GLY A 59 -10.24 -26.45 15.96
CA GLY A 59 -9.09 -26.88 16.77
C GLY A 59 -7.85 -27.30 15.97
N GLN A 60 -7.77 -26.92 14.68
CA GLN A 60 -6.61 -27.22 13.84
C GLN A 60 -5.37 -26.41 14.23
N VAL A 61 -5.57 -25.17 14.71
CA VAL A 61 -4.52 -24.29 15.24
C VAL A 61 -5.02 -23.52 16.45
N ALA A 62 -4.10 -23.11 17.33
CA ALA A 62 -4.41 -22.14 18.37
C ALA A 62 -4.48 -20.70 17.77
N PRO A 63 -5.25 -19.78 18.36
CA PRO A 63 -5.37 -18.42 17.83
C PRO A 63 -4.01 -17.71 17.68
N GLU A 64 -3.12 -17.83 18.68
CA GLU A 64 -1.78 -17.23 18.68
C GLU A 64 -0.83 -17.81 17.60
N GLN A 65 -1.21 -18.94 16.99
CA GLN A 65 -0.48 -19.56 15.88
C GLN A 65 -0.91 -19.04 14.51
N VAL A 66 -1.78 -18.02 14.46
CA VAL A 66 -2.26 -17.41 13.22
C VAL A 66 -1.55 -16.08 12.99
N LEU A 67 -0.94 -15.93 11.81
CA LEU A 67 -0.40 -14.67 11.31
C LEU A 67 -1.25 -14.13 10.16
N GLY A 68 -1.74 -12.89 10.26
CA GLY A 68 -2.42 -12.18 9.18
C GLY A 68 -1.64 -10.93 8.76
N LEU A 69 -1.32 -10.82 7.48
CA LEU A 69 -0.59 -9.68 6.93
C LEU A 69 -1.45 -8.91 5.92
N THR A 70 -1.47 -7.59 6.06
CA THR A 70 -2.22 -6.68 5.17
C THR A 70 -1.34 -5.50 4.70
N PHE A 71 -1.81 -4.75 3.71
CA PHE A 71 -1.04 -3.62 3.18
C PHE A 71 -1.16 -2.34 4.02
N THR A 72 -2.30 -2.10 4.68
CA THR A 72 -2.56 -0.85 5.41
C THR A 72 -2.92 -1.08 6.87
N ASN A 73 -2.59 -0.13 7.74
CA ASN A 73 -2.96 -0.21 9.17
C ASN A 73 -4.47 -0.29 9.37
N LYS A 74 -5.25 0.37 8.50
CA LYS A 74 -6.72 0.30 8.53
C LYS A 74 -7.21 -1.12 8.23
N ALA A 75 -6.71 -1.74 7.17
CA ALA A 75 -7.08 -3.12 6.82
C ALA A 75 -6.66 -4.12 7.91
N ALA A 76 -5.46 -3.95 8.49
CA ALA A 76 -5.02 -4.75 9.63
C ALA A 76 -5.98 -4.64 10.83
N GLY A 77 -6.34 -3.40 11.22
CA GLY A 77 -7.25 -3.14 12.32
C GLY A 77 -8.66 -3.69 12.07
N GLU A 78 -9.20 -3.50 10.87
CA GLU A 78 -10.52 -4.03 10.48
C GLU A 78 -10.54 -5.58 10.47
N LEU A 79 -9.49 -6.22 9.96
CA LEU A 79 -9.36 -7.67 9.97
C LEU A 79 -9.23 -8.22 11.40
N ALA A 80 -8.37 -7.60 12.22
CA ALA A 80 -8.18 -7.98 13.62
C ALA A 80 -9.49 -7.89 14.42
N GLU A 81 -10.19 -6.76 14.29
CA GLU A 81 -11.47 -6.55 14.95
C GLU A 81 -12.52 -7.59 14.54
N ARG A 82 -12.59 -7.89 13.23
CA ARG A 82 -13.53 -8.88 12.70
C ARG A 82 -13.23 -10.29 13.21
N VAL A 83 -11.96 -10.70 13.18
CA VAL A 83 -11.52 -12.01 13.64
C VAL A 83 -11.77 -12.14 15.14
N ARG A 84 -11.41 -11.15 15.95
CA ARG A 84 -11.63 -11.17 17.40
C ARG A 84 -13.11 -11.32 17.76
N LYS A 85 -13.97 -10.47 17.19
CA LYS A 85 -15.44 -10.56 17.38
C LYS A 85 -15.99 -11.94 17.03
N ALA A 86 -15.50 -12.52 15.94
CA ALA A 86 -15.93 -13.84 15.51
C ALA A 86 -15.44 -14.96 16.43
N LEU A 87 -14.19 -14.90 16.91
CA LEU A 87 -13.64 -15.87 17.85
C LEU A 87 -14.33 -15.82 19.22
N VAL A 88 -14.63 -14.62 19.73
CA VAL A 88 -15.43 -14.42 20.95
C VAL A 88 -16.83 -15.01 20.78
N LYS A 89 -17.49 -14.74 19.64
CA LYS A 89 -18.82 -15.31 19.34
C LYS A 89 -18.79 -16.84 19.20
N ALA A 90 -17.69 -17.41 18.74
CA ALA A 90 -17.44 -18.85 18.74
C ALA A 90 -17.12 -19.43 20.12
N GLY A 91 -17.00 -18.57 21.13
CA GLY A 91 -16.57 -18.90 22.49
C GLY A 91 -15.11 -19.31 22.60
N VAL A 92 -14.33 -19.23 21.52
CA VAL A 92 -12.94 -19.70 21.47
C VAL A 92 -12.06 -18.91 22.44
N THR A 93 -12.24 -17.59 22.48
CA THR A 93 -11.52 -16.66 23.36
C THR A 93 -12.47 -16.04 24.38
N ASP A 94 -11.93 -15.67 25.55
CA ASP A 94 -12.68 -15.00 26.61
C ASP A 94 -12.92 -13.52 26.25
N PRO A 95 -14.13 -12.96 26.41
CA PRO A 95 -14.38 -11.52 26.23
C PRO A 95 -13.59 -10.62 27.18
N ASP A 96 -13.18 -11.10 28.36
CA ASP A 96 -12.48 -10.29 29.36
C ASP A 96 -10.95 -10.30 29.15
N VAL A 97 -10.51 -9.47 28.22
CA VAL A 97 -9.09 -9.26 27.92
C VAL A 97 -8.39 -8.52 29.06
N ILE A 98 -7.33 -9.11 29.61
CA ILE A 98 -6.51 -8.54 30.72
C ILE A 98 -5.59 -7.41 30.23
N ASP A 99 -5.17 -7.44 28.96
CA ASP A 99 -4.33 -6.43 28.30
C ASP A 99 -4.87 -6.09 26.90
N PRO A 100 -5.46 -4.89 26.67
CA PRO A 100 -6.03 -4.50 25.38
C PRO A 100 -5.02 -4.45 24.23
N ASP A 101 -3.74 -4.21 24.53
CA ASP A 101 -2.70 -4.01 23.53
C ASP A 101 -2.06 -5.33 23.10
N ASN A 102 -2.11 -6.38 23.94
CA ASN A 102 -1.59 -7.71 23.60
C ASN A 102 -2.32 -8.84 24.34
N PRO A 103 -3.56 -9.18 23.94
CA PRO A 103 -4.37 -10.20 24.61
C PRO A 103 -3.70 -11.58 24.48
N PRO A 104 -3.49 -12.32 25.58
CA PRO A 104 -2.97 -13.69 25.48
C PRO A 104 -3.95 -14.57 24.71
N GLY A 105 -3.46 -15.25 23.66
CA GLY A 105 -4.28 -16.17 22.86
C GLY A 105 -5.11 -15.49 21.77
N GLU A 106 -4.62 -14.41 21.16
CA GLU A 106 -5.21 -13.80 19.95
C GLU A 106 -4.33 -13.98 18.70
N PRO A 107 -4.93 -14.00 17.49
CA PRO A 107 -4.19 -13.96 16.22
C PRO A 107 -3.33 -12.71 16.07
N VAL A 108 -2.12 -12.87 15.53
CA VAL A 108 -1.23 -11.75 15.23
C VAL A 108 -1.60 -11.20 13.86
N ILE A 109 -2.20 -10.01 13.81
CA ILE A 109 -2.58 -9.34 12.57
C ILE A 109 -1.89 -7.98 12.47
N SER A 110 -1.11 -7.78 11.41
CA SER A 110 -0.31 -6.56 11.23
C SER A 110 -0.15 -6.19 9.75
N THR A 111 0.55 -5.08 9.48
CA THR A 111 1.01 -4.80 8.12
C THR A 111 2.30 -5.55 7.80
N TYR A 112 2.62 -5.70 6.51
CA TYR A 112 3.90 -6.28 6.07
C TYR A 112 5.12 -5.56 6.66
N HIS A 113 5.08 -4.22 6.71
CA HIS A 113 6.17 -3.41 7.29
C HIS A 113 6.29 -3.59 8.80
N ALA A 114 5.16 -3.63 9.53
CA ALA A 114 5.18 -3.87 10.97
C ALA A 114 5.74 -5.26 11.31
N PHE A 115 5.37 -6.28 10.52
CA PHE A 115 5.92 -7.63 10.66
C PHE A 115 7.43 -7.66 10.41
N ALA A 116 7.91 -7.03 9.33
CA ALA A 116 9.33 -6.90 9.03
C ALA A 116 10.10 -6.17 10.14
N GLY A 117 9.53 -5.08 10.69
CA GLY A 117 10.09 -4.37 11.83
C GLY A 117 10.25 -5.24 13.08
N ARG A 118 9.21 -6.02 13.43
CA ARG A 118 9.27 -6.99 14.53
C ARG A 118 10.33 -8.06 14.26
N LEU A 119 10.37 -8.61 13.05
CA LEU A 119 11.37 -9.61 12.66
C LEU A 119 12.81 -9.09 12.85
N LEU A 120 13.07 -7.83 12.47
CA LEU A 120 14.38 -7.20 12.67
C LEU A 120 14.69 -6.93 14.14
N THR A 121 13.68 -6.60 14.94
CA THR A 121 13.86 -6.42 16.39
C THR A 121 14.26 -7.75 17.06
N ASP A 122 13.58 -8.84 16.70
CA ASP A 122 13.75 -10.15 17.33
C ASP A 122 14.99 -10.90 16.81
N HIS A 123 15.35 -10.71 15.54
CA HIS A 123 16.39 -11.50 14.87
C HIS A 123 17.51 -10.66 14.22
N GLY A 124 17.47 -9.33 14.29
CA GLY A 124 18.42 -8.42 13.61
C GLY A 124 19.88 -8.66 13.97
N LEU A 125 20.17 -9.04 15.22
CA LEU A 125 21.53 -9.36 15.67
C LEU A 125 22.21 -10.45 14.82
N ARG A 126 21.43 -11.36 14.20
CA ARG A 126 21.95 -12.42 13.32
C ARG A 126 22.60 -11.89 12.05
N ILE A 127 22.24 -10.68 11.63
CA ILE A 127 22.82 -9.99 10.46
C ILE A 127 23.64 -8.75 10.87
N GLY A 128 23.94 -8.60 12.17
CA GLY A 128 24.69 -7.47 12.72
C GLY A 128 23.88 -6.17 12.77
N LEU A 129 22.56 -6.25 12.90
CA LEU A 129 21.69 -5.08 13.08
C LEU A 129 21.33 -4.91 14.55
N GLU A 130 21.55 -3.72 15.08
CA GLU A 130 21.18 -3.37 16.46
C GLU A 130 19.65 -3.21 16.59
N PRO A 131 19.01 -3.84 17.60
CA PRO A 131 17.56 -3.72 17.82
C PRO A 131 17.08 -2.28 18.05
N THR A 132 17.96 -1.39 18.51
CA THR A 132 17.66 0.02 18.76
C THR A 132 17.73 0.91 17.51
N SER A 133 17.92 0.33 16.32
CA SER A 133 17.98 1.07 15.06
C SER A 133 16.72 1.91 14.85
N ARG A 134 16.89 3.20 14.55
CA ARG A 134 15.77 4.14 14.46
C ARG A 134 15.22 4.22 13.04
N LEU A 135 13.89 4.09 12.93
CA LEU A 135 13.18 4.28 11.67
C LEU A 135 13.09 5.78 11.31
N LEU A 136 13.44 6.12 10.08
CA LEU A 136 13.39 7.47 9.52
C LEU A 136 11.98 7.79 9.02
N ALA A 137 11.47 8.94 9.46
CA ALA A 137 10.31 9.58 8.83
C ALA A 137 10.73 10.26 7.52
N ASP A 138 9.79 10.47 6.60
CA ASP A 138 10.07 11.01 5.26
C ASP A 138 10.81 12.35 5.27
N ALA A 139 10.48 13.25 6.18
CA ALA A 139 11.16 14.55 6.30
C ALA A 139 12.64 14.38 6.68
N THR A 140 12.94 13.51 7.66
CA THR A 140 14.32 13.24 8.08
C THR A 140 15.09 12.48 7.00
N ARG A 141 14.41 11.59 6.27
CA ARG A 141 14.94 10.89 5.10
C ARG A 141 15.41 11.88 4.03
N TYR A 142 14.56 12.86 3.70
CA TYR A 142 14.88 13.95 2.78
C TYR A 142 16.07 14.79 3.28
N GLN A 143 16.07 15.18 4.56
CA GLN A 143 17.16 15.97 5.14
C GLN A 143 18.51 15.24 5.06
N LEU A 144 18.53 13.93 5.30
CA LEU A 144 19.75 13.12 5.21
C LEU A 144 20.24 13.01 3.77
N ALA A 145 19.35 12.70 2.81
CA ALA A 145 19.69 12.67 1.39
C ALA A 145 20.23 14.03 0.91
N ALA A 146 19.57 15.13 1.27
CA ALA A 146 20.03 16.48 0.96
C ALA A 146 21.38 16.83 1.62
N ARG A 147 21.69 16.28 2.78
CA ARG A 147 23.03 16.43 3.38
C ARG A 147 24.08 15.70 2.55
N VAL A 148 23.81 14.44 2.20
CA VAL A 148 24.74 13.62 1.40
C VAL A 148 25.03 14.24 0.05
N LEU A 149 24.00 14.75 -0.65
CA LEU A 149 24.19 15.47 -1.91
C LEU A 149 25.05 16.73 -1.79
N ARG A 150 24.95 17.47 -0.67
CA ARG A 150 25.77 18.67 -0.41
C ARG A 150 27.22 18.38 -0.07
N GLU A 151 27.47 17.28 0.64
CA GLU A 151 28.79 16.90 1.15
C GLU A 151 29.55 15.97 0.18
N ALA A 152 28.89 15.47 -0.86
CA ALA A 152 29.48 14.52 -1.79
C ALA A 152 30.68 15.13 -2.57
N PRO A 153 31.87 14.50 -2.49
CA PRO A 153 33.06 14.98 -3.20
C PRO A 153 32.99 14.58 -4.67
N GLY A 154 32.89 15.56 -5.56
CA GLY A 154 33.08 15.38 -6.99
C GLY A 154 32.52 16.54 -7.81
N PRO A 155 32.89 16.63 -9.10
CA PRO A 155 31.90 17.03 -10.09
C PRO A 155 30.99 15.83 -10.40
N TYR A 156 29.67 16.08 -10.45
CA TYR A 156 28.66 15.15 -10.97
C TYR A 156 28.09 15.71 -12.28
N PRO A 157 28.86 15.66 -13.39
CA PRO A 157 28.51 16.37 -14.62
C PRO A 157 27.25 15.84 -15.30
N ALA A 158 26.85 14.59 -15.05
CA ALA A 158 25.62 14.03 -15.63
C ALA A 158 24.37 14.43 -14.82
N LEU A 159 24.53 14.92 -13.60
CA LEU A 159 23.43 15.38 -12.74
C LEU A 159 23.10 16.86 -13.00
N THR A 160 22.22 17.12 -13.96
CA THR A 160 21.88 18.47 -14.43
C THR A 160 20.58 19.05 -13.88
N ARG A 161 19.80 18.25 -13.14
CA ARG A 161 18.51 18.66 -12.56
C ARG A 161 18.69 19.58 -11.34
N SER A 162 17.59 20.19 -10.89
CA SER A 162 17.61 21.04 -9.69
C SER A 162 18.01 20.23 -8.46
N PHE A 163 18.56 20.89 -7.44
CA PHE A 163 18.96 20.21 -6.20
C PHE A 163 17.79 19.45 -5.54
N ALA A 164 16.60 20.06 -5.50
CA ALA A 164 15.42 19.43 -4.91
C ALA A 164 14.95 18.19 -5.70
N ASP A 165 15.06 18.22 -7.03
CA ASP A 165 14.80 17.06 -7.89
C ASP A 165 15.81 15.96 -7.61
N LEU A 166 17.10 16.28 -7.51
CA LEU A 166 18.15 15.28 -7.27
C LEU A 166 18.00 14.58 -5.91
N VAL A 167 17.55 15.29 -4.87
CA VAL A 167 17.20 14.66 -3.58
C VAL A 167 16.06 13.66 -3.76
N SER A 168 15.00 14.06 -4.48
CA SER A 168 13.85 13.20 -4.75
C SER A 168 14.24 11.98 -5.60
N ASP A 169 15.05 12.18 -6.64
CA ASP A 169 15.55 11.13 -7.52
C ASP A 169 16.44 10.14 -6.74
N LEU A 170 17.31 10.62 -5.84
CA LEU A 170 18.13 9.75 -4.99
C LEU A 170 17.26 8.84 -4.11
N LEU A 171 16.25 9.42 -3.46
CA LEU A 171 15.33 8.67 -2.60
C LEU A 171 14.47 7.67 -3.38
N ALA A 172 13.99 8.07 -4.55
CA ALA A 172 13.23 7.20 -5.44
C ALA A 172 14.09 6.02 -5.92
N LEU A 173 15.33 6.29 -6.35
CA LEU A 173 16.25 5.24 -6.77
C LEU A 173 16.62 4.30 -5.62
N ASP A 174 16.88 4.82 -4.42
CA ASP A 174 17.16 3.99 -3.24
C ASP A 174 16.00 3.06 -2.90
N ALA A 175 14.76 3.59 -2.95
CA ALA A 175 13.55 2.83 -2.71
C ALA A 175 13.37 1.71 -3.75
N GLU A 176 13.47 2.02 -5.04
CA GLU A 176 13.36 1.03 -6.12
C GLU A 176 14.41 -0.08 -6.00
N LEU A 177 15.65 0.28 -5.66
CA LEU A 177 16.72 -0.69 -5.40
C LEU A 177 16.40 -1.59 -4.21
N ALA A 178 15.81 -1.06 -3.14
CA ALA A 178 15.39 -1.85 -1.98
C ALA A 178 14.23 -2.80 -2.31
N GLU A 179 13.19 -2.32 -3.00
CA GLU A 179 12.02 -3.12 -3.37
C GLU A 179 12.35 -4.28 -4.32
N HIS A 180 13.39 -4.12 -5.14
CA HIS A 180 13.89 -5.14 -6.07
C HIS A 180 15.08 -5.96 -5.52
N LEU A 181 15.53 -5.70 -4.29
CA LEU A 181 16.74 -6.30 -3.68
C LEU A 181 18.01 -6.15 -4.53
N VAL A 182 18.12 -5.05 -5.30
CA VAL A 182 19.27 -4.76 -6.14
C VAL A 182 20.26 -3.90 -5.36
N ARG A 183 21.54 -4.32 -5.37
CA ARG A 183 22.62 -3.52 -4.78
C ARG A 183 22.99 -2.36 -5.72
N PRO A 184 23.24 -1.14 -5.22
CA PRO A 184 23.63 0.00 -6.06
C PRO A 184 24.86 -0.30 -6.93
N GLU A 185 25.81 -1.10 -6.44
CA GLU A 185 27.00 -1.50 -7.18
C GLU A 185 26.67 -2.35 -8.41
N ALA A 186 25.64 -3.20 -8.32
CA ALA A 186 25.19 -4.01 -9.46
C ALA A 186 24.56 -3.14 -10.54
N LEU A 187 23.74 -2.15 -10.15
CA LEU A 187 23.17 -1.18 -11.09
C LEU A 187 24.25 -0.34 -11.77
N ARG A 188 25.28 0.10 -11.02
CA ARG A 188 26.42 0.84 -11.59
C ARG A 188 27.21 0.01 -12.61
N ALA A 189 27.39 -1.28 -12.34
CA ALA A 189 28.06 -2.20 -13.26
C ALA A 189 27.22 -2.40 -14.53
N TYR A 190 25.91 -2.61 -14.39
CA TYR A 190 24.98 -2.69 -15.51
C TYR A 190 25.00 -1.43 -16.37
N ASP A 191 24.96 -0.23 -15.76
CA ASP A 191 25.00 1.03 -16.51
C ASP A 191 26.35 1.25 -17.21
N ALA A 192 27.45 0.80 -16.61
CA ALA A 192 28.76 0.84 -17.26
C ALA A 192 28.80 -0.06 -18.51
N GLU A 193 28.25 -1.28 -18.43
CA GLU A 193 28.14 -2.19 -19.57
C GLU A 193 27.22 -1.62 -20.65
N LEU A 194 26.04 -1.12 -20.26
CA LEU A 194 25.09 -0.49 -21.18
C LEU A 194 25.72 0.68 -21.93
N LEU A 195 26.47 1.56 -21.24
CA LEU A 195 27.16 2.67 -21.87
C LEU A 195 28.22 2.21 -22.89
N LEU A 196 28.94 1.12 -22.60
CA LEU A 196 29.89 0.52 -23.56
C LEU A 196 29.16 -0.03 -24.79
N THR A 197 28.03 -0.72 -24.60
CA THR A 197 27.20 -1.20 -25.72
C THR A 197 26.68 -0.04 -26.57
N LEU A 198 26.28 1.07 -25.95
CA LEU A 198 25.72 2.23 -26.64
C LEU A 198 26.74 2.99 -27.49
N GLN A 199 28.04 2.91 -27.19
CA GLN A 199 29.10 3.52 -28.02
C GLN A 199 29.11 2.96 -29.46
N GLY A 200 28.78 1.67 -29.62
CA GLY A 200 28.68 1.01 -30.92
C GLY A 200 27.28 1.02 -31.54
N THR A 201 26.30 1.62 -30.86
CA THR A 201 24.88 1.52 -31.24
C THR A 201 24.42 2.79 -31.96
N LYS A 202 23.75 2.65 -33.10
CA LYS A 202 23.17 3.79 -33.83
C LYS A 202 21.94 4.34 -33.11
N LEU A 203 22.05 5.54 -32.52
CA LEU A 203 20.95 6.24 -31.85
C LEU A 203 20.16 7.11 -32.85
N SER A 204 19.14 6.50 -33.47
CA SER A 204 18.45 7.04 -34.65
C SER A 204 17.52 8.23 -34.37
N ASN A 205 17.03 8.39 -33.14
CA ASN A 205 16.08 9.43 -32.77
C ASN A 205 16.46 10.15 -31.45
N ALA A 206 15.70 11.17 -31.08
CA ALA A 206 15.98 11.96 -29.88
C ALA A 206 15.85 11.15 -28.57
N ASP A 207 14.87 10.25 -28.48
CA ASP A 207 14.66 9.45 -27.28
C ASP A 207 15.80 8.45 -27.05
N LEU A 208 16.31 7.84 -28.12
CA LEU A 208 17.48 6.96 -28.05
C LEU A 208 18.75 7.71 -27.64
N ARG A 209 18.88 9.00 -27.98
CA ARG A 209 20.02 9.83 -27.54
C ARG A 209 19.96 10.18 -26.06
N LYS A 210 18.77 10.19 -25.44
CA LYS A 210 18.62 10.38 -23.98
C LYS A 210 19.00 9.15 -23.17
N VAL A 211 19.03 7.96 -23.78
CA VAL A 211 19.37 6.71 -23.08
C VAL A 211 20.78 6.76 -22.44
N PRO A 212 21.87 7.07 -23.17
CA PRO A 212 23.20 7.17 -22.55
C PRO A 212 23.28 8.32 -21.53
N GLU A 213 22.58 9.44 -21.75
CA GLU A 213 22.52 10.55 -20.77
C GLU A 213 21.87 10.10 -19.46
N THR A 214 20.74 9.40 -19.56
CA THR A 214 20.01 8.85 -18.40
C THR A 214 20.81 7.77 -17.68
N ALA A 215 21.48 6.88 -18.42
CA ALA A 215 22.33 5.85 -17.83
C ALA A 215 23.56 6.44 -17.12
N ALA A 216 24.18 7.48 -17.69
CA ALA A 216 25.26 8.20 -17.03
C ALA A 216 24.79 8.89 -15.74
N ALA A 217 23.66 9.60 -15.78
CA ALA A 217 23.07 10.24 -14.61
C ALA A 217 22.68 9.22 -13.53
N ARG A 218 22.05 8.10 -13.91
CA ARG A 218 21.68 7.01 -12.98
C ARG A 218 22.90 6.37 -12.33
N ARG A 219 24.00 6.19 -13.08
CA ARG A 219 25.25 5.64 -12.54
C ARG A 219 25.90 6.57 -11.51
N GLU A 220 25.90 7.88 -11.76
CA GLU A 220 26.36 8.89 -10.80
C GLU A 220 25.44 8.96 -9.56
N LEU A 221 24.13 8.97 -9.77
CA LEU A 221 23.14 8.96 -8.70
C LEU A 221 23.23 7.70 -7.84
N ALA A 222 23.47 6.53 -8.44
CA ALA A 222 23.68 5.28 -7.71
C ALA A 222 24.94 5.31 -6.82
N GLU A 223 25.97 6.07 -7.18
CA GLU A 223 27.10 6.33 -6.27
C GLU A 223 26.66 7.15 -5.05
N LEU A 224 25.82 8.17 -5.25
CA LEU A 224 25.24 8.94 -4.15
C LEU A 224 24.33 8.09 -3.27
N VAL A 225 23.59 7.11 -3.84
CA VAL A 225 22.82 6.13 -3.07
C VAL A 225 23.74 5.28 -2.18
N VAL A 226 24.92 4.85 -2.65
CA VAL A 226 25.90 4.14 -1.80
C VAL A 226 26.29 4.99 -0.60
N ARG A 227 26.60 6.28 -0.81
CA ARG A 227 26.94 7.22 0.26
C ARG A 227 25.77 7.44 1.22
N TYR A 228 24.55 7.55 0.69
CA TYR A 228 23.34 7.68 1.49
C TYR A 228 23.10 6.47 2.38
N ARG A 229 23.21 5.24 1.84
CA ARG A 229 23.13 4.00 2.63
C ARG A 229 24.25 3.91 3.68
N ALA A 230 25.47 4.35 3.37
CA ALA A 230 26.55 4.40 4.34
C ALA A 230 26.24 5.39 5.47
N ALA A 231 25.78 6.60 5.14
CA ALA A 231 25.41 7.62 6.11
C ALA A 231 24.25 7.20 7.03
N LYS A 232 23.29 6.41 6.51
CA LYS A 232 22.25 5.74 7.32
C LYS A 232 22.87 4.76 8.32
N ARG A 233 23.72 3.84 7.84
CA ARG A 233 24.36 2.81 8.68
C ARG A 233 25.24 3.37 9.78
N GLU A 234 26.06 4.39 9.49
CA GLU A 234 26.92 5.06 10.50
C GLU A 234 26.15 5.67 11.67
N ARG A 235 24.83 5.83 11.53
CA ARG A 235 23.94 6.46 12.52
C ARG A 235 22.88 5.49 13.04
N ASP A 236 22.99 4.20 12.71
CA ASP A 236 22.01 3.17 13.05
C ASP A 236 20.57 3.56 12.63
N LEU A 237 20.46 4.14 11.43
CA LEU A 237 19.20 4.57 10.83
C LEU A 237 18.72 3.58 9.78
N LEU A 238 17.40 3.35 9.77
CA LEU A 238 16.70 2.54 8.76
C LEU A 238 15.56 3.34 8.16
N ASP A 239 15.21 3.06 6.92
CA ASP A 239 13.89 3.41 6.37
C ASP A 239 13.05 2.15 6.10
N PHE A 240 11.81 2.35 5.61
CA PHE A 240 10.89 1.26 5.33
C PHE A 240 11.42 0.28 4.25
N GLY A 241 12.17 0.79 3.27
CA GLY A 241 12.79 -0.05 2.25
C GLY A 241 13.88 -0.94 2.85
N ASP A 242 14.71 -0.36 3.74
CA ASP A 242 15.71 -1.14 4.48
C ASP A 242 15.05 -2.23 5.34
N GLN A 243 13.92 -1.93 5.98
CA GLN A 243 13.21 -2.91 6.82
C GLN A 243 12.86 -4.17 6.03
N ILE A 244 12.27 -4.02 4.85
CA ILE A 244 11.90 -5.15 4.00
C ILE A 244 13.15 -5.85 3.46
N ALA A 245 14.13 -5.11 2.96
CA ALA A 245 15.33 -5.70 2.35
C ALA A 245 16.18 -6.49 3.36
N LEU A 246 16.37 -5.96 4.57
CA LEU A 246 17.09 -6.65 5.65
C LEU A 246 16.30 -7.85 6.18
N SER A 247 14.98 -7.74 6.24
CA SER A 247 14.11 -8.87 6.59
C SER A 247 14.19 -9.99 5.56
N ALA A 248 14.21 -9.67 4.26
CA ALA A 248 14.39 -10.65 3.20
C ALA A 248 15.76 -11.35 3.31
N ARG A 249 16.81 -10.64 3.75
CA ARG A 249 18.10 -11.25 4.07
C ARG A 249 18.02 -12.19 5.28
N LEU A 250 17.30 -11.82 6.35
CA LEU A 250 17.04 -12.70 7.50
C LEU A 250 16.28 -13.97 7.10
N ALA A 251 15.34 -13.85 6.17
CA ALA A 251 14.56 -14.99 5.67
C ALA A 251 15.42 -16.06 4.96
N GLY A 252 16.61 -15.67 4.47
CA GLY A 252 17.59 -16.62 3.93
C GLY A 252 18.31 -17.46 4.98
N ILE A 253 18.15 -17.17 6.28
CA ILE A 253 18.72 -17.94 7.39
C ILE A 253 17.72 -19.03 7.82
N PRO A 254 18.01 -20.33 7.59
CA PRO A 254 17.05 -21.41 7.79
C PRO A 254 16.44 -21.47 9.19
N GLU A 255 17.22 -21.15 10.23
CA GLU A 255 16.79 -21.15 11.62
C GLU A 255 15.66 -20.15 11.88
N VAL A 256 15.68 -18.98 11.22
CA VAL A 256 14.65 -17.94 11.39
C VAL A 256 13.31 -18.46 10.88
N GLY A 257 13.28 -19.05 9.67
CA GLY A 257 12.08 -19.67 9.13
C GLY A 257 11.59 -20.84 10.00
N GLY A 258 12.50 -21.64 10.57
CA GLY A 258 12.15 -22.74 11.47
C GLY A 258 11.47 -22.27 12.76
N ILE A 259 11.93 -21.17 13.35
CA ILE A 259 11.31 -20.54 14.53
C ILE A 259 9.91 -20.04 14.19
N LEU A 260 9.79 -19.23 13.12
CA LEU A 260 8.52 -18.62 12.76
C LEU A 260 7.46 -19.62 12.29
N ARG A 261 7.84 -20.71 11.59
CA ARG A 261 6.89 -21.78 11.23
C ARG A 261 6.43 -22.62 12.42
N ASN A 262 7.14 -22.54 13.55
CA ASN A 262 6.73 -23.16 14.80
C ASN A 262 5.81 -22.24 15.62
N GLU A 263 6.08 -20.93 15.61
CA GLU A 263 5.22 -19.91 16.20
C GLU A 263 3.90 -19.80 15.42
N PHE A 264 3.98 -19.53 14.12
CA PHE A 264 2.83 -19.41 13.24
C PHE A 264 2.63 -20.71 12.47
N ARG A 265 1.51 -21.38 12.71
CA ARG A 265 1.12 -22.62 12.00
C ARG A 265 0.33 -22.35 10.73
N VAL A 266 -0.29 -21.16 10.63
CA VAL A 266 -1.02 -20.69 9.46
C VAL A 266 -0.70 -19.21 9.23
N VAL A 267 -0.48 -18.85 7.97
CA VAL A 267 -0.25 -17.47 7.51
C VAL A 267 -1.31 -17.07 6.50
N LEU A 268 -1.88 -15.88 6.65
CA LEU A 268 -2.81 -15.28 5.70
C LEU A 268 -2.22 -13.98 5.14
N LEU A 269 -2.25 -13.83 3.82
CA LEU A 269 -1.69 -12.70 3.10
C LEU A 269 -2.82 -12.00 2.33
N ASP A 270 -3.16 -10.77 2.73
CA ASP A 270 -4.16 -9.95 2.03
C ASP A 270 -3.47 -9.02 1.01
N GLU A 271 -4.25 -8.61 0.00
CA GLU A 271 -3.84 -7.74 -1.11
C GLU A 271 -2.48 -8.16 -1.71
N TYR A 272 -2.31 -9.47 -1.94
CA TYR A 272 -1.01 -10.02 -2.30
C TYR A 272 -0.50 -9.55 -3.67
N GLN A 273 -1.38 -9.05 -4.55
CA GLN A 273 -0.99 -8.43 -5.82
C GLN A 273 -0.15 -7.16 -5.65
N ASP A 274 -0.25 -6.49 -4.49
CA ASP A 274 0.45 -5.24 -4.20
C ASP A 274 1.77 -5.47 -3.45
N THR A 275 2.19 -6.73 -3.32
CA THR A 275 3.48 -7.07 -2.71
C THR A 275 4.64 -6.81 -3.66
N SER A 276 5.76 -6.33 -3.13
CA SER A 276 6.98 -6.15 -3.91
C SER A 276 7.80 -7.43 -4.07
N VAL A 277 8.82 -7.39 -4.93
CA VAL A 277 9.76 -8.50 -5.10
C VAL A 277 10.45 -8.84 -3.77
N ALA A 278 10.88 -7.82 -3.01
CA ALA A 278 11.52 -7.98 -1.71
C ALA A 278 10.58 -8.63 -0.68
N GLN A 279 9.31 -8.19 -0.62
CA GLN A 279 8.31 -8.77 0.27
C GLN A 279 8.00 -10.22 -0.08
N ARG A 280 7.87 -10.55 -1.37
CA ARG A 280 7.74 -11.95 -1.81
C ARG A 280 8.93 -12.79 -1.35
N VAL A 281 10.16 -12.33 -1.58
CA VAL A 281 11.37 -13.09 -1.21
C VAL A 281 11.43 -13.33 0.30
N LEU A 282 11.09 -12.31 1.10
CA LEU A 282 10.93 -12.44 2.55
C LEU A 282 9.92 -13.54 2.90
N LEU A 283 8.70 -13.46 2.39
CA LEU A 283 7.62 -14.39 2.76
C LEU A 283 7.90 -15.81 2.28
N ALA A 284 8.41 -15.97 1.06
CA ALA A 284 8.78 -17.26 0.51
C ALA A 284 9.96 -17.91 1.25
N GLY A 285 10.95 -17.11 1.70
CA GLY A 285 12.06 -17.62 2.52
C GLY A 285 11.61 -18.11 3.91
N LEU A 286 10.62 -17.44 4.51
CA LEU A 286 10.10 -17.81 5.83
C LEU A 286 9.08 -18.95 5.78
N PHE A 287 8.13 -18.88 4.85
CA PHE A 287 6.93 -19.74 4.83
C PHE A 287 6.74 -20.50 3.51
N GLY A 288 7.57 -20.28 2.50
CA GLY A 288 7.47 -20.92 1.19
C GLY A 288 8.58 -21.94 0.98
N GLY A 289 9.15 -21.95 -0.23
CA GLY A 289 10.36 -22.70 -0.55
C GLY A 289 10.19 -24.22 -0.49
N GLY A 290 8.99 -24.73 -0.82
CA GLY A 290 8.69 -26.16 -0.77
C GLY A 290 8.59 -26.73 0.65
N THR A 291 8.36 -25.89 1.68
CA THR A 291 8.10 -26.38 3.04
C THR A 291 6.69 -26.96 3.20
N GLY A 292 5.77 -26.66 2.27
CA GLY A 292 4.35 -27.00 2.39
C GLY A 292 3.62 -26.28 3.53
N HIS A 293 4.19 -25.18 4.04
CA HIS A 293 3.59 -24.45 5.16
C HIS A 293 2.21 -23.86 4.80
N PRO A 294 1.20 -23.89 5.67
CA PRO A 294 -0.13 -23.37 5.37
C PRO A 294 -0.20 -21.85 5.16
N VAL A 295 0.05 -21.40 3.93
CA VAL A 295 -0.06 -19.99 3.51
C VAL A 295 -1.30 -19.80 2.65
N THR A 296 -2.19 -18.89 3.02
CA THR A 296 -3.35 -18.49 2.21
C THR A 296 -3.18 -17.07 1.73
N ALA A 297 -2.90 -16.88 0.43
CA ALA A 297 -2.87 -15.55 -0.17
C ALA A 297 -4.20 -15.22 -0.85
N VAL A 298 -4.62 -13.96 -0.73
CA VAL A 298 -5.79 -13.42 -1.43
C VAL A 298 -5.38 -12.19 -2.22
N GLY A 299 -5.84 -12.09 -3.46
CA GLY A 299 -5.56 -10.94 -4.30
C GLY A 299 -6.29 -10.98 -5.64
N ASP A 300 -6.16 -9.91 -6.41
CA ASP A 300 -6.65 -9.82 -7.78
C ASP A 300 -5.57 -9.18 -8.66
N PRO A 301 -5.01 -9.89 -9.66
CA PRO A 301 -3.96 -9.33 -10.50
C PRO A 301 -4.47 -8.14 -11.33
N CYS A 302 -5.77 -8.06 -11.62
CA CYS A 302 -6.38 -6.92 -12.31
C CYS A 302 -6.52 -5.66 -11.43
N GLN A 303 -6.22 -5.76 -10.13
CA GLN A 303 -6.23 -4.66 -9.17
C GLN A 303 -4.82 -4.21 -8.74
N ALA A 304 -3.77 -4.75 -9.35
CA ALA A 304 -2.40 -4.34 -9.06
C ALA A 304 -2.13 -2.91 -9.56
N ILE A 305 -2.23 -1.91 -8.67
CA ILE A 305 -2.09 -0.49 -9.01
C ILE A 305 -0.83 0.16 -8.42
N TYR A 306 -0.07 -0.56 -7.60
CA TYR A 306 1.13 -0.07 -6.94
C TYR A 306 2.45 -0.45 -7.63
N GLY A 307 2.42 -0.78 -8.94
CA GLY A 307 3.64 -1.14 -9.68
C GLY A 307 4.75 -0.08 -9.64
N TRP A 308 4.37 1.20 -9.56
CA TRP A 308 5.30 2.33 -9.38
C TRP A 308 5.97 2.40 -8.00
N ARG A 309 5.58 1.53 -7.06
CA ARG A 309 6.23 1.34 -5.74
C ARG A 309 6.96 -0.02 -5.66
N GLY A 310 7.20 -0.67 -6.80
CA GLY A 310 7.87 -1.97 -6.86
C GLY A 310 6.95 -3.18 -6.64
N ALA A 311 5.62 -2.99 -6.57
CA ALA A 311 4.69 -4.11 -6.53
C ALA A 311 4.78 -4.94 -7.83
N SER A 312 4.72 -6.27 -7.70
CA SER A 312 4.83 -7.17 -8.85
C SER A 312 3.66 -8.13 -8.92
N VAL A 313 2.85 -8.00 -9.98
CA VAL A 313 1.72 -8.92 -10.25
C VAL A 313 2.17 -10.37 -10.42
N ALA A 314 3.40 -10.58 -10.91
CA ALA A 314 4.02 -11.89 -11.04
C ALA A 314 4.07 -12.65 -9.71
N ASN A 315 4.13 -11.93 -8.57
CA ASN A 315 4.09 -12.58 -7.26
C ASN A 315 2.83 -13.43 -7.07
N LEU A 316 1.67 -12.93 -7.51
CA LEU A 316 0.38 -13.62 -7.41
C LEU A 316 0.26 -14.72 -8.48
N ASP A 317 0.71 -14.46 -9.71
CA ASP A 317 0.70 -15.44 -10.79
C ASP A 317 1.59 -16.66 -10.47
N ASP A 318 2.78 -16.41 -9.93
CA ASP A 318 3.77 -17.44 -9.59
C ASP A 318 3.61 -17.96 -8.15
N PHE A 319 2.59 -17.51 -7.41
CA PHE A 319 2.35 -17.96 -6.03
C PHE A 319 2.38 -19.50 -5.89
N PRO A 320 1.75 -20.28 -6.80
CA PRO A 320 1.77 -21.74 -6.70
C PRO A 320 3.16 -22.37 -6.68
N GLU A 321 4.15 -21.72 -7.31
CA GLU A 321 5.53 -22.18 -7.34
C GLU A 321 6.30 -21.69 -6.10
N HIS A 322 6.11 -20.43 -5.72
CA HIS A 322 6.75 -19.82 -4.55
C HIS A 322 6.37 -20.53 -3.23
N PHE A 323 5.13 -21.01 -3.14
CA PHE A 323 4.57 -21.70 -1.98
C PHE A 323 4.10 -23.11 -2.35
N ALA A 324 4.99 -23.91 -2.95
CA ALA A 324 4.70 -25.30 -3.26
C ALA A 324 4.48 -26.18 -2.00
N HIS A 325 3.79 -27.30 -2.20
CA HIS A 325 3.70 -28.38 -1.22
C HIS A 325 5.09 -28.98 -0.91
N ALA A 326 5.18 -29.70 0.22
CA ALA A 326 6.42 -30.36 0.63
C ALA A 326 6.93 -31.44 -0.35
N ASP A 327 6.04 -31.96 -1.19
CA ASP A 327 6.36 -32.94 -2.25
C ASP A 327 6.71 -32.27 -3.59
N GLY A 328 6.82 -30.93 -3.62
CA GLY A 328 7.15 -30.14 -4.81
C GLY A 328 5.98 -29.85 -5.74
N ARG A 329 4.76 -30.31 -5.43
CA ARG A 329 3.58 -29.96 -6.25
C ARG A 329 3.20 -28.48 -6.06
N PRO A 330 2.81 -27.76 -7.13
CA PRO A 330 2.33 -26.38 -7.01
C PRO A 330 1.09 -26.27 -6.11
N SER A 331 0.93 -25.12 -5.43
CA SER A 331 -0.24 -24.87 -4.59
C SER A 331 -1.54 -24.79 -5.37
N ALA A 332 -2.67 -24.97 -4.68
CA ALA A 332 -3.99 -24.80 -5.29
C ALA A 332 -4.27 -23.31 -5.62
N ARG A 333 -4.97 -23.08 -6.73
CA ARG A 333 -5.58 -21.79 -7.10
C ARG A 333 -7.09 -21.93 -7.04
N GLN A 334 -7.75 -21.03 -6.32
CA GLN A 334 -9.21 -20.94 -6.21
C GLN A 334 -9.65 -19.56 -6.68
N ALA A 335 -10.89 -19.45 -7.16
CA ALA A 335 -11.47 -18.20 -7.63
C ALA A 335 -12.73 -17.83 -6.83
N LEU A 336 -12.94 -16.54 -6.60
CA LEU A 336 -14.20 -15.98 -6.10
C LEU A 336 -14.79 -15.06 -7.16
N SER A 337 -15.83 -15.51 -7.87
CA SER A 337 -16.42 -14.76 -8.99
C SER A 337 -17.77 -14.10 -8.67
N GLU A 338 -18.47 -14.50 -7.61
CA GLU A 338 -19.70 -13.81 -7.17
C GLU A 338 -19.39 -12.49 -6.46
N ASN A 339 -19.82 -11.36 -7.03
CA ASN A 339 -19.72 -10.02 -6.47
C ASN A 339 -21.02 -9.63 -5.75
N ARG A 340 -20.90 -9.19 -4.49
CA ARG A 340 -22.03 -8.79 -3.64
C ARG A 340 -22.07 -7.30 -3.31
N ARG A 341 -21.15 -6.52 -3.89
CA ARG A 341 -21.06 -5.07 -3.70
C ARG A 341 -21.77 -4.31 -4.81
N SER A 342 -21.70 -4.82 -6.04
CA SER A 342 -22.05 -4.11 -7.26
C SER A 342 -23.11 -4.88 -8.03
N GLY A 343 -24.10 -4.16 -8.56
CA GLY A 343 -25.12 -4.72 -9.45
C GLY A 343 -24.61 -5.05 -10.85
N GLY A 344 -25.35 -5.88 -11.57
CA GLY A 344 -24.92 -6.45 -12.85
C GLY A 344 -24.60 -5.41 -13.92
N ARG A 345 -25.31 -4.28 -13.99
CA ARG A 345 -25.03 -3.22 -14.99
C ARG A 345 -23.65 -2.58 -14.79
N LEU A 346 -23.22 -2.41 -13.54
CA LEU A 346 -21.90 -1.88 -13.24
C LEU A 346 -20.82 -2.94 -13.52
N LEU A 347 -21.11 -4.21 -13.24
CA LEU A 347 -20.22 -5.33 -13.52
C LEU A 347 -20.03 -5.56 -15.01
N ASP A 348 -21.06 -5.39 -15.84
CA ASP A 348 -20.95 -5.53 -17.30
C ASP A 348 -19.91 -4.55 -17.86
N LEU A 349 -19.95 -3.29 -17.42
CA LEU A 349 -18.96 -2.29 -17.81
C LEU A 349 -17.55 -2.66 -17.30
N ALA A 350 -17.45 -3.02 -16.01
CA ALA A 350 -16.16 -3.35 -15.39
C ALA A 350 -15.51 -4.58 -16.03
N ASN A 351 -16.30 -5.63 -16.29
CA ASN A 351 -15.83 -6.87 -16.94
C ASN A 351 -15.41 -6.61 -18.40
N GLY A 352 -16.14 -5.77 -19.14
CA GLY A 352 -15.77 -5.38 -20.49
C GLY A 352 -14.45 -4.60 -20.53
N LEU A 353 -14.25 -3.66 -19.60
CA LEU A 353 -13.00 -2.92 -19.49
C LEU A 353 -11.81 -3.82 -19.08
N ALA A 354 -12.06 -4.78 -18.19
CA ALA A 354 -11.02 -5.66 -17.64
C ALA A 354 -10.71 -6.89 -18.52
N GLU A 355 -11.47 -7.14 -19.59
CA GLU A 355 -11.29 -8.30 -20.47
C GLU A 355 -9.85 -8.53 -20.96
N PRO A 356 -9.15 -7.54 -21.57
CA PRO A 356 -7.78 -7.75 -22.03
C PRO A 356 -6.79 -7.97 -20.89
N LEU A 357 -7.04 -7.39 -19.71
CA LEU A 357 -6.21 -7.61 -18.52
C LEU A 357 -6.39 -9.03 -17.99
N ARG A 358 -7.65 -9.45 -17.82
CA ARG A 358 -8.02 -10.76 -17.34
C ARG A 358 -7.48 -11.89 -18.22
N ALA A 359 -7.42 -11.67 -19.53
CA ALA A 359 -6.84 -12.63 -20.48
C ALA A 359 -5.34 -12.90 -20.26
N MET A 360 -4.61 -12.02 -19.57
CA MET A 360 -3.18 -12.20 -19.27
C MET A 360 -2.92 -13.07 -18.03
N HIS A 361 -3.92 -13.31 -17.19
CA HIS A 361 -3.72 -13.90 -15.87
C HIS A 361 -4.54 -15.18 -15.68
N ALA A 362 -3.91 -16.22 -15.11
CA ALA A 362 -4.56 -17.50 -14.87
C ALA A 362 -5.58 -17.42 -13.71
N GLY A 363 -6.73 -18.09 -13.85
CA GLY A 363 -7.69 -18.22 -12.76
C GLY A 363 -8.45 -16.94 -12.38
N VAL A 364 -8.37 -15.88 -13.20
CA VAL A 364 -9.20 -14.69 -13.05
C VAL A 364 -10.49 -14.87 -13.83
N GLU A 365 -11.60 -15.06 -13.12
CA GLU A 365 -12.93 -15.19 -13.69
C GLU A 365 -13.63 -13.82 -13.82
N ALA A 366 -14.55 -13.70 -14.79
CA ALA A 366 -15.41 -12.53 -14.88
C ALA A 366 -16.36 -12.48 -13.67
N LEU A 367 -16.55 -11.29 -13.10
CA LEU A 367 -17.37 -11.13 -11.90
C LEU A 367 -18.86 -11.26 -12.26
N ARG A 368 -19.59 -12.03 -11.47
CA ARG A 368 -21.04 -12.23 -11.60
C ARG A 368 -21.77 -11.51 -10.46
N PRO A 369 -22.87 -10.80 -10.72
CA PRO A 369 -23.65 -10.19 -9.66
C PRO A 369 -24.25 -11.26 -8.74
N ALA A 370 -24.53 -10.87 -7.49
CA ALA A 370 -25.33 -11.68 -6.58
C ALA A 370 -26.71 -11.99 -7.20
N PRO A 371 -27.30 -13.17 -6.91
CA PRO A 371 -28.63 -13.51 -7.40
C PRO A 371 -29.67 -12.43 -7.06
N GLY A 372 -30.40 -11.96 -8.07
CA GLY A 372 -31.40 -10.90 -7.94
C GLY A 372 -30.87 -9.47 -8.15
N ALA A 373 -29.55 -9.26 -8.23
CA ALA A 373 -28.92 -7.96 -8.47
C ALA A 373 -28.47 -7.78 -9.94
N GLU A 374 -28.90 -8.64 -10.86
CA GLU A 374 -28.40 -8.69 -12.24
C GLU A 374 -28.67 -7.40 -13.02
N ARG A 375 -29.70 -6.65 -12.63
CA ARG A 375 -30.11 -5.39 -13.29
C ARG A 375 -29.83 -4.14 -12.46
N ASP A 376 -29.20 -4.30 -11.31
CA ASP A 376 -28.93 -3.22 -10.38
C ASP A 376 -27.75 -2.35 -10.85
N GLY A 377 -27.73 -1.11 -10.36
CA GLY A 377 -26.73 -0.10 -10.69
C GLY A 377 -27.06 0.70 -11.95
N THR A 378 -26.47 1.89 -12.03
CA THR A 378 -26.54 2.77 -13.20
C THR A 378 -25.17 3.38 -13.45
N VAL A 379 -24.81 3.52 -14.72
CA VAL A 379 -23.61 4.25 -15.13
C VAL A 379 -24.07 5.43 -15.98
N ARG A 380 -23.60 6.62 -15.63
CA ARG A 380 -23.79 7.84 -16.42
C ARG A 380 -22.41 8.33 -16.85
N CYS A 381 -22.26 8.54 -18.15
CA CYS A 381 -21.06 9.13 -18.73
C CYS A 381 -21.46 10.45 -19.40
N ALA A 382 -20.70 11.51 -19.16
CA ALA A 382 -20.90 12.83 -19.75
C ALA A 382 -19.57 13.31 -20.33
N LEU A 383 -19.63 13.88 -21.53
CA LEU A 383 -18.53 14.63 -22.13
C LEU A 383 -18.99 16.09 -22.20
N LEU A 384 -18.30 16.97 -21.50
CA LEU A 384 -18.68 18.37 -21.36
C LEU A 384 -17.66 19.29 -22.06
N PRO A 385 -18.09 20.44 -22.60
CA PRO A 385 -17.22 21.35 -23.36
C PRO A 385 -16.03 21.91 -22.56
N THR A 386 -16.22 22.17 -21.26
CA THR A 386 -15.21 22.80 -20.41
C THR A 386 -15.08 22.09 -19.07
N HIS A 387 -13.91 22.24 -18.43
CA HIS A 387 -13.66 21.70 -17.10
C HIS A 387 -14.58 22.33 -16.04
N ALA A 388 -14.88 23.63 -16.16
CA ALA A 388 -15.82 24.30 -15.26
C ALA A 388 -17.23 23.69 -15.35
N GLU A 389 -17.70 23.39 -16.56
CA GLU A 389 -18.98 22.69 -16.76
C GLU A 389 -18.97 21.28 -16.19
N GLU A 390 -17.83 20.58 -16.23
CA GLU A 390 -17.67 19.28 -15.58
C GLU A 390 -17.78 19.37 -14.06
N MET A 391 -17.13 20.37 -13.45
CA MET A 391 -17.23 20.60 -12.01
C MET A 391 -18.67 20.92 -11.59
N ASP A 392 -19.35 21.79 -12.33
CA ASP A 392 -20.75 22.10 -12.07
C ASP A 392 -21.66 20.87 -12.22
N TRP A 393 -21.47 20.09 -13.28
CA TRP A 393 -22.25 18.87 -13.50
C TRP A 393 -22.08 17.84 -12.37
N ILE A 394 -20.85 17.60 -11.92
CA ILE A 394 -20.57 16.70 -10.79
C ILE A 394 -21.25 17.23 -9.53
N ALA A 395 -21.07 18.53 -9.23
CA ALA A 395 -21.57 19.13 -8.00
C ALA A 395 -23.11 19.20 -7.98
N ASP A 396 -23.75 19.56 -9.09
CA ASP A 396 -25.22 19.51 -9.25
C ASP A 396 -25.76 18.09 -9.11
N SER A 397 -25.07 17.10 -9.70
CA SER A 397 -25.49 15.71 -9.65
C SER A 397 -25.44 15.15 -8.22
N ILE A 398 -24.38 15.47 -7.48
CA ILE A 398 -24.23 15.06 -6.08
C ILE A 398 -25.22 15.80 -5.19
N ALA A 399 -25.37 17.12 -5.34
CA ALA A 399 -26.35 17.90 -4.60
C ALA A 399 -27.77 17.37 -4.81
N HIS A 400 -28.14 16.99 -6.05
CA HIS A 400 -29.42 16.36 -6.32
C HIS A 400 -29.60 15.03 -5.57
N LEU A 401 -28.58 14.15 -5.55
CA LEU A 401 -28.63 12.90 -4.79
C LEU A 401 -28.83 13.14 -3.28
N VAL A 402 -28.09 14.11 -2.72
CA VAL A 402 -28.20 14.47 -1.30
C VAL A 402 -29.59 15.03 -0.98
N ASN A 403 -30.08 15.96 -1.80
CA ASN A 403 -31.39 16.58 -1.63
C ASN A 403 -32.56 15.60 -1.83
N THR A 404 -32.34 14.50 -2.54
CA THR A 404 -33.32 13.41 -2.74
C THR A 404 -33.17 12.26 -1.74
N GLY A 405 -32.31 12.43 -0.72
CA GLY A 405 -32.26 11.55 0.45
C GLY A 405 -31.05 10.62 0.53
N LYS A 406 -30.08 10.69 -0.40
CA LYS A 406 -28.82 9.95 -0.27
C LYS A 406 -27.96 10.61 0.82
N ALA A 407 -27.50 9.83 1.80
CA ALA A 407 -26.62 10.40 2.82
C ALA A 407 -25.28 10.81 2.17
N PRO A 408 -24.73 12.01 2.46
CA PRO A 408 -23.45 12.45 1.88
C PRO A 408 -22.31 11.47 2.10
N GLY A 409 -22.25 10.81 3.27
CA GLY A 409 -21.23 9.80 3.59
C GLY A 409 -21.29 8.51 2.75
N GLU A 410 -22.32 8.33 1.93
CA GLU A 410 -22.44 7.22 0.98
C GLU A 410 -22.00 7.60 -0.44
N ILE A 411 -21.50 8.82 -0.64
CA ILE A 411 -21.03 9.34 -1.92
C ILE A 411 -19.52 9.57 -1.82
N ALA A 412 -18.78 9.12 -2.83
CA ALA A 412 -17.34 9.35 -2.94
C ALA A 412 -17.02 9.94 -4.31
N VAL A 413 -16.10 10.92 -4.34
CA VAL A 413 -15.52 11.46 -5.57
C VAL A 413 -14.07 10.97 -5.66
N LEU A 414 -13.74 10.29 -6.76
CA LEU A 414 -12.42 9.73 -6.99
C LEU A 414 -11.71 10.51 -8.09
N CYS A 415 -10.65 11.24 -7.75
CA CYS A 415 -9.82 11.94 -8.71
C CYS A 415 -8.48 11.22 -8.88
N ARG A 416 -7.91 11.28 -10.09
CA ARG A 416 -6.60 10.68 -10.36
C ARG A 416 -5.46 11.43 -9.65
N THR A 417 -5.59 12.74 -9.52
CA THR A 417 -4.60 13.61 -8.86
C THR A 417 -5.30 14.53 -7.86
N ALA A 418 -4.56 15.00 -6.87
CA ALA A 418 -5.10 15.89 -5.83
C ALA A 418 -5.36 17.33 -6.32
N THR A 419 -4.95 17.67 -7.54
CA THR A 419 -5.03 19.03 -8.11
C THR A 419 -6.45 19.58 -8.08
N ASP A 420 -7.45 18.75 -8.37
CA ASP A 420 -8.84 19.18 -8.52
C ASP A 420 -9.62 19.16 -7.19
N PHE A 421 -9.00 18.70 -6.09
CA PHE A 421 -9.70 18.53 -4.80
C PHE A 421 -10.28 19.85 -4.28
N ALA A 422 -9.51 20.93 -4.35
CA ALA A 422 -9.94 22.23 -3.84
C ALA A 422 -11.12 22.81 -4.65
N GLU A 423 -11.10 22.63 -5.98
CA GLU A 423 -12.15 23.11 -6.88
C GLU A 423 -13.44 22.31 -6.70
N ILE A 424 -13.36 20.97 -6.63
CA ILE A 424 -14.50 20.09 -6.35
C ILE A 424 -15.10 20.38 -4.98
N GLN A 425 -14.26 20.53 -3.94
CA GLN A 425 -14.71 20.89 -2.60
C GLN A 425 -15.45 22.22 -2.62
N GLY A 426 -14.89 23.26 -3.27
CA GLY A 426 -15.53 24.56 -3.41
C GLY A 426 -16.89 24.49 -4.10
N ALA A 427 -16.98 23.73 -5.19
CA ALA A 427 -18.22 23.56 -5.98
C ALA A 427 -19.33 22.83 -5.19
N LEU A 428 -18.97 21.85 -4.36
CA LEU A 428 -19.90 21.12 -3.50
C LEU A 428 -20.35 21.94 -2.28
N VAL A 429 -19.41 22.64 -1.63
CA VAL A 429 -19.72 23.53 -0.50
C VAL A 429 -20.64 24.68 -0.95
N ALA A 430 -20.45 25.21 -2.15
CA ALA A 430 -21.33 26.22 -2.73
C ALA A 430 -22.78 25.74 -2.95
N ARG A 431 -23.02 24.42 -2.90
CA ARG A 431 -24.33 23.77 -3.00
C ARG A 431 -24.78 23.16 -1.68
N ASP A 432 -24.20 23.61 -0.56
CA ASP A 432 -24.50 23.16 0.80
C ASP A 432 -24.29 21.65 1.02
N VAL A 433 -23.40 21.01 0.24
CA VAL A 433 -23.03 19.60 0.43
C VAL A 433 -21.83 19.52 1.37
N PRO A 434 -21.92 18.80 2.50
CA PRO A 434 -20.77 18.61 3.39
C PRO A 434 -19.72 17.71 2.72
N VAL A 435 -18.45 18.12 2.79
CA VAL A 435 -17.32 17.43 2.16
C VAL A 435 -16.22 17.16 3.17
N GLU A 436 -15.68 15.95 3.12
CA GLU A 436 -14.44 15.56 3.80
C GLU A 436 -13.37 15.26 2.75
N VAL A 437 -12.22 15.94 2.82
CA VAL A 437 -11.06 15.68 1.95
C VAL A 437 -10.06 14.82 2.70
N VAL A 438 -9.82 13.60 2.20
CA VAL A 438 -8.93 12.63 2.86
C VAL A 438 -7.46 12.91 2.56
N GLY A 439 -6.63 13.02 3.60
CA GLY A 439 -5.16 13.06 3.51
C GLY A 439 -4.50 14.36 4.01
N LEU A 440 -3.18 14.29 4.27
CA LEU A 440 -2.38 15.40 4.82
C LEU A 440 -2.41 16.67 3.95
N SER A 441 -2.44 16.52 2.62
CA SER A 441 -2.56 17.67 1.71
C SER A 441 -3.89 18.40 1.95
N GLY A 442 -4.99 17.65 2.12
CA GLY A 442 -6.30 18.22 2.45
C GLY A 442 -6.28 18.98 3.78
N LEU A 443 -5.62 18.41 4.81
CA LEU A 443 -5.46 19.07 6.11
C LEU A 443 -4.71 20.40 5.99
N LEU A 444 -3.60 20.45 5.25
CA LEU A 444 -2.80 21.67 5.05
C LEU A 444 -3.53 22.74 4.23
N HIS A 445 -4.52 22.35 3.43
CA HIS A 445 -5.36 23.28 2.66
C HIS A 445 -6.54 23.84 3.47
N LEU A 446 -6.87 23.28 4.63
CA LEU A 446 -7.89 23.85 5.51
C LEU A 446 -7.46 25.27 5.92
N PRO A 447 -8.34 26.29 5.79
CA PRO A 447 -7.99 27.68 6.10
C PRO A 447 -7.34 27.85 7.47
N GLU A 448 -7.83 27.13 8.48
CA GLU A 448 -7.36 27.18 9.87
C GLU A 448 -5.93 26.64 10.02
N ILE A 449 -5.62 25.55 9.32
CA ILE A 449 -4.31 24.90 9.36
C ILE A 449 -3.30 25.70 8.53
N ALA A 450 -3.69 26.14 7.33
CA ALA A 450 -2.86 26.96 6.48
C ALA A 450 -2.45 28.28 7.16
N ASP A 451 -3.36 28.90 7.93
CA ASP A 451 -3.04 30.10 8.72
C ASP A 451 -2.04 29.79 9.84
N LEU A 452 -2.19 28.65 10.54
CA LEU A 452 -1.25 28.24 11.58
C LEU A 452 0.14 27.94 11.02
N VAL A 453 0.22 27.25 9.88
CA VAL A 453 1.47 26.98 9.17
C VAL A 453 2.13 28.30 8.75
N ALA A 454 1.37 29.25 8.19
CA ALA A 454 1.89 30.55 7.82
C ALA A 454 2.46 31.33 9.02
N VAL A 455 1.84 31.26 10.20
CA VAL A 455 2.41 31.83 11.44
C VAL A 455 3.75 31.18 11.77
N CYS A 456 3.82 29.86 11.76
CA CYS A 456 5.05 29.12 12.05
C CYS A 456 6.18 29.46 11.07
N GLU A 457 5.87 29.56 9.77
CA GLU A 457 6.81 29.94 8.72
C GLU A 457 7.35 31.35 8.93
N VAL A 458 6.50 32.35 9.22
CA VAL A 458 6.94 33.73 9.46
C VAL A 458 7.78 33.84 10.74
N LEU A 459 7.47 33.06 11.78
CA LEU A 459 8.26 33.01 13.01
C LEU A 459 9.65 32.39 12.79
N GLN A 460 9.76 31.42 11.89
CA GLN A 460 11.00 30.71 11.59
C GLN A 460 11.86 31.45 10.56
N ASP A 461 11.21 32.03 9.53
CA ASP A 461 11.81 32.83 8.48
C ASP A 461 11.02 34.14 8.30
N PRO A 462 11.52 35.25 8.85
CA PRO A 462 10.93 36.57 8.64
C PRO A 462 10.87 37.00 7.16
N GLY A 463 11.60 36.32 6.26
CA GLY A 463 11.57 36.51 4.81
C GLY A 463 10.44 35.76 4.07
N ALA A 464 9.62 34.98 4.77
CA ALA A 464 8.49 34.24 4.22
C ALA A 464 7.33 35.16 3.78
N ASN A 465 7.55 35.94 2.71
CA ASN A 465 6.64 37.01 2.28
C ASN A 465 5.24 36.51 1.91
N ALA A 466 5.12 35.34 1.27
CA ALA A 466 3.82 34.79 0.91
C ALA A 466 2.96 34.50 2.15
N SER A 467 3.57 33.87 3.16
CA SER A 467 2.96 33.51 4.44
C SER A 467 2.62 34.77 5.24
N LEU A 468 3.51 35.77 5.24
CA LEU A 468 3.24 37.05 5.87
C LEU A 468 2.04 37.76 5.22
N VAL A 469 2.02 37.87 3.90
CA VAL A 469 0.90 38.50 3.17
C VAL A 469 -0.41 37.81 3.50
N ARG A 470 -0.45 36.47 3.48
CA ARG A 470 -1.63 35.69 3.88
C ARG A 470 -2.17 36.11 5.25
N LEU A 471 -1.30 36.18 6.27
CA LEU A 471 -1.69 36.56 7.64
C LEU A 471 -2.18 38.01 7.73
N LEU A 472 -1.48 38.94 7.07
CA LEU A 472 -1.85 40.35 7.07
C LEU A 472 -3.20 40.58 6.37
N THR A 473 -3.47 39.88 5.27
CA THR A 473 -4.74 39.94 4.55
C THR A 473 -5.87 39.13 5.20
N GLY A 474 -5.52 38.25 6.14
CA GLY A 474 -6.44 37.32 6.76
C GLY A 474 -7.55 37.98 7.58
N PRO A 475 -8.58 37.21 7.99
CA PRO A 475 -9.79 37.74 8.61
C PRO A 475 -9.54 38.45 9.94
N ARG A 476 -8.40 38.17 10.60
CA ARG A 476 -8.02 38.76 11.89
C ARG A 476 -7.51 40.19 11.76
N TRP A 477 -6.66 40.51 10.78
CA TRP A 477 -5.97 41.81 10.71
C TRP A 477 -6.46 42.68 9.54
N ARG A 478 -6.88 42.05 8.44
CA ARG A 478 -7.55 42.71 7.29
C ARG A 478 -6.80 43.95 6.77
N ILE A 479 -5.47 43.88 6.69
CA ILE A 479 -4.66 44.97 6.19
C ILE A 479 -4.92 45.16 4.69
N GLY A 480 -5.26 46.40 4.30
CA GLY A 480 -5.60 46.73 2.92
C GLY A 480 -4.39 46.71 1.97
N SER A 481 -4.66 46.52 0.68
CA SER A 481 -3.63 46.48 -0.38
C SER A 481 -2.74 47.73 -0.43
N ARG A 482 -3.28 48.91 -0.13
CA ARG A 482 -2.52 50.16 -0.03
C ARG A 482 -1.47 50.12 1.07
N ASP A 483 -1.84 49.62 2.25
CA ASP A 483 -0.95 49.57 3.42
C ASP A 483 0.10 48.47 3.26
N LEU A 484 -0.29 47.32 2.67
CA LEU A 484 0.66 46.29 2.25
C LEU A 484 1.70 46.82 1.25
N ALA A 485 1.28 47.62 0.27
CA ALA A 485 2.20 48.24 -0.67
C ALA A 485 3.14 49.25 0.00
N LEU A 486 2.68 49.98 1.02
CA LEU A 486 3.53 50.86 1.83
C LEU A 486 4.55 50.07 2.65
N LEU A 487 4.13 48.98 3.30
CA LEU A 487 5.02 48.07 4.04
C LEU A 487 6.06 47.45 3.11
N GLY A 488 5.65 46.94 1.95
CA GLY A 488 6.56 46.33 0.96
C GLY A 488 7.59 47.32 0.39
N ARG A 489 7.25 48.61 0.27
CA ARG A 489 8.23 49.66 -0.09
C ARG A 489 9.25 49.93 1.01
N ARG A 490 8.87 49.77 2.28
CA ARG A 490 9.74 49.99 3.45
C ARG A 490 10.61 48.79 3.80
N ALA A 491 10.20 47.59 3.40
CA ALA A 491 10.92 46.34 3.62
C ALA A 491 12.08 46.10 2.61
N ARG A 492 12.25 47.01 1.63
CA ARG A 492 13.36 46.97 0.66
C ARG A 492 14.65 47.55 1.22
#